data_AF-A0A445H8K8-F1
#
_entry.id   AF-A0A445H8K8-F1
#
_cell.length_a   1.000
_cell.length_b   1.000
_cell.length_c   1.000
_cell.angle_alpha   90.00
_cell.angle_beta   90.00
_cell.angle_gamma   90.00
#
_symmetry.space_group_name_H-M   'P 1'
#
loop_
_entity.id
_entity.type
_entity.pdbx_description
1 polymer ?
#
loop_
_entity_poly.entity_id
_entity_poly.type
_entity_poly.pdbx_seq_one_letter_code
_entity_poly.pdbx_strand_id
1 'polypeptide(L)'
;MDHKSLKELMSQCLICQQTKYETHKPIGLLQSLPILVGIWEDMSFDFITGLPRFQGIITILVVVDRYSKGAYFGALPQRHIAYKVALLFLDMVCKLHDFPHSLVSDRDLVFIKCHPSSITKRFAEGSSGHEIIRQQSLLRTLIQGKRLGLRASQALPSTLTSTDLFQAIKEIQWPFPGIRTYWLHRVPPPVVIRLQNTPSISCIHVKTTPQPTADNPRHSFPHYRLTIILWSSPFNFGLEVESYNVASFQNGARPMFRLQIMESHDEEHAAKLLRAQTHIWNHIFSFINSMSLKCVVDLGIPDIIHNYGQPMPLSNLIASLPIHPSKTCFVHRLMRIMIHSGFFSQQNHDLENELEAKYVLTDASVLLLKNHPMSVTPFLHAMLDPVLTNPWNQFSTWFKNGDPTPFETAHGMMLWDYAGADPKLNSLFNDAMASDARFVTSLVIEKCKGVFMGLESLVDVGGGTGTMAKAIAKSFPRVECIVFDLPHVVSGLKGSENLKYVSGDMFEAIPPADAILLKWILHDWNDEECVDILKKCKEAITRKGKEGKVIIIDMVVENEKRDDESVETQLFFDMLMMVLVTGKERSKKEWAKLISSAGYNNYKITPVFGLRSLIEIYP
;
A
#
# COMPACT_ATOMS: atom_id res chain seq x y z
N MET A 1 -31.28 -36.69 43.72
CA MET A 1 -29.98 -36.62 43.03
C MET A 1 -28.95 -36.22 44.08
N ASP A 2 -27.88 -36.98 44.28
CA ASP A 2 -26.91 -36.66 45.34
C ASP A 2 -25.93 -35.58 44.89
N HIS A 3 -25.17 -35.00 45.84
CA HIS A 3 -24.29 -33.87 45.55
C HIS A 3 -23.10 -34.23 44.64
N LYS A 4 -22.74 -35.52 44.56
CA LYS A 4 -21.69 -36.06 43.69
C LYS A 4 -22.22 -36.24 42.26
N SER A 5 -23.39 -36.87 42.11
CA SER A 5 -24.07 -36.99 40.79
C SER A 5 -24.45 -35.63 40.21
N LEU A 6 -24.83 -34.64 41.04
CA LEU A 6 -25.04 -33.26 40.59
C LEU A 6 -23.76 -32.60 40.03
N LYS A 7 -22.60 -32.83 40.67
CA LYS A 7 -21.30 -32.32 40.21
C LYS A 7 -20.85 -32.97 38.91
N GLU A 8 -21.07 -34.26 38.74
CA GLU A 8 -20.79 -34.98 37.49
C GLU A 8 -21.65 -34.43 36.35
N LEU A 9 -22.96 -34.25 36.57
CA LEU A 9 -23.88 -33.63 35.60
C LEU A 9 -23.45 -32.19 35.20
N MET A 10 -23.06 -31.37 36.18
CA MET A 10 -22.56 -30.00 35.95
C MET A 10 -21.17 -29.96 35.27
N SER A 11 -20.36 -31.03 35.38
CA SER A 11 -19.07 -31.15 34.71
C SER A 11 -19.20 -31.51 33.21
N GLN A 12 -20.27 -32.22 32.85
CA GLN A 12 -20.54 -32.66 31.48
C GLN A 12 -21.43 -31.69 30.69
N CYS A 13 -22.15 -30.79 31.37
CA CYS A 13 -22.96 -29.76 30.71
C CYS A 13 -22.14 -28.52 30.32
N LEU A 14 -21.92 -28.33 29.01
CA LEU A 14 -21.15 -27.22 28.47
C LEU A 14 -21.71 -25.83 28.86
N ILE A 15 -23.04 -25.69 28.91
CA ILE A 15 -23.71 -24.44 29.31
C ILE A 15 -23.40 -24.11 30.78
N CYS A 16 -23.45 -25.09 31.68
CA CYS A 16 -23.10 -24.90 33.10
C CYS A 16 -21.61 -24.60 33.32
N GLN A 17 -20.73 -25.10 32.45
CA GLN A 17 -19.30 -24.75 32.47
C GLN A 17 -19.05 -23.31 31.99
N GLN A 18 -19.82 -22.84 31.01
CA GLN A 18 -19.69 -21.51 30.42
C GLN A 18 -20.38 -20.41 31.25
N THR A 19 -21.47 -20.73 31.96
CA THR A 19 -22.25 -19.76 32.74
C THR A 19 -21.91 -19.83 34.24
N LYS A 20 -20.97 -18.99 34.69
CA LYS A 20 -20.81 -18.70 36.12
C LYS A 20 -21.94 -17.78 36.59
N TYR A 21 -22.69 -18.20 37.61
CA TYR A 21 -23.58 -17.29 38.34
C TYR A 21 -22.79 -16.63 39.48
N GLU A 22 -22.92 -15.31 39.64
CA GLU A 22 -22.24 -14.56 40.69
C GLU A 22 -23.02 -14.65 42.01
N THR A 23 -22.35 -15.04 43.09
CA THR A 23 -22.92 -15.14 44.45
C THR A 23 -22.64 -13.89 45.28
N HIS A 24 -22.80 -12.72 44.68
CA HIS A 24 -22.54 -11.43 45.31
C HIS A 24 -23.81 -10.56 45.32
N LYS A 25 -23.97 -9.73 46.35
CA LYS A 25 -25.04 -8.71 46.36
C LYS A 25 -24.76 -7.72 45.21
N PRO A 26 -25.81 -7.18 44.55
CA PRO A 26 -25.63 -6.23 43.46
C PRO A 26 -24.74 -5.07 43.89
N ILE A 27 -23.63 -4.91 43.18
CA ILE A 27 -22.70 -3.80 43.36
C ILE A 27 -23.45 -2.54 42.91
N GLY A 28 -23.41 -1.48 43.74
CA GLY A 28 -24.05 -0.21 43.40
C GLY A 28 -23.46 0.40 42.12
N LEU A 29 -24.15 1.39 41.55
CA LEU A 29 -23.69 2.09 40.34
C LEU A 29 -22.21 2.49 40.45
N LEU A 30 -21.43 2.09 39.44
CA LEU A 30 -20.01 2.40 39.35
C LEU A 30 -19.82 3.93 39.39
N GLN A 31 -19.25 4.44 40.48
CA GLN A 31 -18.86 5.84 40.55
C GLN A 31 -17.68 6.06 39.61
N SER A 32 -17.87 6.92 38.61
CA SER A 32 -16.82 7.37 37.71
C SER A 32 -15.72 8.07 38.50
N LEU A 33 -14.48 7.62 38.36
CA LEU A 33 -13.32 8.32 38.88
C LEU A 33 -13.20 9.72 38.24
N PRO A 34 -12.71 10.74 38.96
CA PRO A 34 -12.57 12.10 38.43
C PRO A 34 -11.64 12.14 37.21
N ILE A 35 -11.92 13.11 36.32
CA ILE A 35 -11.13 13.38 35.11
C ILE A 35 -9.71 13.77 35.50
N LEU A 36 -8.75 13.21 34.80
CA LEU A 36 -7.33 13.30 35.09
C LEU A 36 -6.71 14.54 34.42
N VAL A 37 -5.85 15.26 35.14
CA VAL A 37 -5.37 16.59 34.72
C VAL A 37 -3.86 16.62 34.43
N GLY A 38 -3.05 15.77 35.10
CA GLY A 38 -1.60 15.75 34.93
C GLY A 38 -0.98 14.35 34.89
N ILE A 39 0.20 14.27 34.29
CA ILE A 39 1.03 13.06 34.18
C ILE A 39 1.63 12.74 35.56
N TRP A 40 1.50 11.50 36.02
CA TRP A 40 1.91 11.00 37.36
C TRP A 40 1.21 11.64 38.58
N GLU A 41 0.21 12.50 38.38
CA GLU A 41 -0.54 13.11 39.51
C GLU A 41 -1.57 12.15 40.11
N ASP A 42 -2.14 11.26 39.32
CA ASP A 42 -3.16 10.28 39.74
C ASP A 42 -2.73 8.87 39.38
N MET A 43 -2.47 8.04 40.39
CA MET A 43 -1.89 6.72 40.19
C MET A 43 -2.80 5.59 40.71
N SER A 44 -2.61 4.39 40.14
CA SER A 44 -3.15 3.15 40.67
C SER A 44 -2.04 2.15 40.97
N PHE A 45 -2.19 1.31 41.99
CA PHE A 45 -1.25 0.22 42.26
C PHE A 45 -1.93 -1.10 42.64
N ASP A 46 -1.31 -2.19 42.20
CA ASP A 46 -1.79 -3.57 42.33
C ASP A 46 -0.61 -4.55 42.55
N PHE A 47 -0.89 -5.80 42.89
CA PHE A 47 0.12 -6.81 43.19
C PHE A 47 -0.08 -8.10 42.37
N ILE A 48 0.87 -8.37 41.46
CA ILE A 48 0.98 -9.67 40.82
C ILE A 48 1.53 -10.64 41.86
N THR A 49 0.68 -11.51 42.40
CA THR A 49 1.03 -12.52 43.42
C THR A 49 1.05 -13.94 42.84
N GLY A 50 1.56 -14.91 43.59
CA GLY A 50 1.56 -16.32 43.19
C GLY A 50 2.67 -16.73 42.21
N LEU A 51 3.66 -15.87 41.95
CA LEU A 51 4.76 -16.15 41.03
C LEU A 51 5.71 -17.26 41.57
N PRO A 52 6.40 -18.01 40.69
CA PRO A 52 7.42 -18.97 41.10
C PRO A 52 8.53 -18.31 41.92
N ARG A 53 9.04 -19.03 42.92
CA ARG A 53 9.94 -18.48 43.94
C ARG A 53 11.37 -18.33 43.43
N PHE A 54 11.75 -17.11 43.07
CA PHE A 54 13.10 -16.76 42.64
C PHE A 54 13.78 -15.84 43.66
N GLN A 55 14.90 -16.27 44.24
CA GLN A 55 15.66 -15.53 45.28
C GLN A 55 14.79 -14.97 46.44
N GLY A 56 13.69 -15.65 46.78
CA GLY A 56 12.76 -15.25 47.84
C GLY A 56 11.66 -14.25 47.42
N ILE A 57 11.72 -13.74 46.19
CA ILE A 57 10.70 -12.91 45.54
C ILE A 57 9.61 -13.82 44.95
N ILE A 58 8.33 -13.45 45.13
CA ILE A 58 7.16 -14.08 44.49
C ILE A 58 6.03 -13.08 44.16
N THR A 59 6.25 -11.80 44.42
CA THR A 59 5.26 -10.74 44.24
C THR A 59 5.90 -9.60 43.48
N ILE A 60 5.14 -8.98 42.57
CA ILE A 60 5.53 -7.74 41.91
C ILE A 60 4.46 -6.70 42.22
N LEU A 61 4.87 -5.60 42.87
CA LEU A 61 4.09 -4.37 42.95
C LEU A 61 4.09 -3.73 41.57
N VAL A 62 2.91 -3.44 41.04
CA VAL A 62 2.71 -2.69 39.80
C VAL A 62 2.15 -1.32 40.18
N VAL A 63 2.77 -0.24 39.71
CA VAL A 63 2.26 1.12 39.84
C VAL A 63 2.05 1.68 38.43
N VAL A 64 0.89 2.26 38.17
CA VAL A 64 0.50 2.80 36.86
C VAL A 64 0.03 4.23 37.01
N ASP A 65 0.57 5.14 36.20
CA ASP A 65 0.00 6.48 36.01
C ASP A 65 -1.34 6.36 35.28
N ARG A 66 -2.43 6.83 35.89
CA ARG A 66 -3.73 6.76 35.23
C ARG A 66 -3.83 7.71 34.04
N TYR A 67 -3.02 8.78 33.96
CA TYR A 67 -3.04 9.71 32.83
C TYR A 67 -2.21 9.17 31.65
N SER A 68 -0.88 9.07 31.79
CA SER A 68 0.03 8.67 30.70
C SER A 68 0.10 7.16 30.44
N LYS A 69 -0.46 6.32 31.32
CA LYS A 69 -0.38 4.85 31.30
C LYS A 69 1.03 4.26 31.43
N GLY A 70 2.04 5.08 31.79
CA GLY A 70 3.36 4.59 32.18
C GLY A 70 3.30 3.71 33.44
N ALA A 71 4.17 2.70 33.53
CA ALA A 71 4.16 1.75 34.63
C ALA A 71 5.54 1.46 35.25
N TYR A 72 5.55 1.21 36.55
CA TYR A 72 6.70 0.82 37.37
C TYR A 72 6.47 -0.55 38.03
N PHE A 73 7.48 -1.43 37.98
CA PHE A 73 7.40 -2.81 38.48
C PHE A 73 8.42 -3.07 39.58
N GLY A 74 7.94 -3.26 40.82
CA GLY A 74 8.76 -3.40 42.03
C GLY A 74 8.71 -4.81 42.61
N ALA A 75 9.86 -5.46 42.75
CA ALA A 75 9.94 -6.83 43.26
C ALA A 75 9.77 -6.93 44.80
N LEU A 76 8.93 -7.86 45.26
CA LEU A 76 8.59 -8.07 46.67
C LEU A 76 8.64 -9.56 47.10
N PRO A 77 9.07 -9.85 48.34
CA PRO A 77 9.09 -11.20 48.89
C PRO A 77 7.70 -11.69 49.34
N GLN A 78 7.56 -13.00 49.51
CA GLN A 78 6.32 -13.72 49.89
C GLN A 78 5.58 -13.16 51.12
N ARG A 79 6.31 -12.53 52.04
CA ARG A 79 5.76 -11.87 53.23
C ARG A 79 6.30 -10.45 53.30
N HIS A 80 5.72 -9.58 52.47
CA HIS A 80 5.93 -8.14 52.54
C HIS A 80 4.89 -7.51 53.48
N ILE A 81 5.25 -6.36 54.07
CA ILE A 81 4.39 -5.56 54.95
C ILE A 81 4.19 -4.19 54.30
N ALA A 82 3.07 -3.52 54.58
CA ALA A 82 2.72 -2.22 54.01
C ALA A 82 3.87 -1.20 54.04
N TYR A 83 4.66 -1.16 55.11
CA TYR A 83 5.86 -0.30 55.22
C TYR A 83 6.92 -0.56 54.13
N LYS A 84 7.18 -1.83 53.78
CA LYS A 84 8.15 -2.19 52.72
C LYS A 84 7.61 -1.85 51.32
N VAL A 85 6.30 -1.98 51.12
CA VAL A 85 5.63 -1.53 49.89
C VAL A 85 5.77 -0.01 49.75
N ALA A 86 5.47 0.75 50.80
CA ALA A 86 5.57 2.21 50.80
C ALA A 86 7.02 2.69 50.53
N LEU A 87 8.03 2.07 51.15
CA LEU A 87 9.44 2.38 50.84
C LEU A 87 9.81 2.11 49.37
N LEU A 88 9.32 1.01 48.80
CA LEU A 88 9.58 0.66 47.41
C LEU A 88 8.89 1.64 46.44
N PHE A 89 7.63 1.99 46.70
CA PHE A 89 6.89 3.03 45.97
C PHE A 89 7.61 4.38 46.00
N LEU A 90 8.13 4.78 47.18
CA LEU A 90 8.87 6.04 47.34
C LEU A 90 10.16 6.08 46.51
N ASP A 91 10.98 5.02 46.55
CA ASP A 91 12.26 4.99 45.82
C ASP A 91 12.07 4.82 44.30
N MET A 92 11.00 4.14 43.87
CA MET A 92 10.73 3.91 42.45
C MET A 92 9.99 5.05 41.76
N VAL A 93 9.05 5.71 42.45
CA VAL A 93 8.06 6.60 41.82
C VAL A 93 8.18 8.03 42.34
N CYS A 94 8.01 8.26 43.66
CA CYS A 94 8.05 9.61 44.23
C CYS A 94 9.44 10.27 44.15
N LYS A 95 10.49 9.48 43.97
CA LYS A 95 11.85 9.97 43.67
C LYS A 95 11.99 10.62 42.30
N LEU A 96 11.09 10.31 41.36
CA LEU A 96 11.17 10.72 39.95
C LEU A 96 10.05 11.69 39.54
N HIS A 97 8.85 11.55 40.12
CA HIS A 97 7.64 12.28 39.70
C HIS A 97 6.87 12.95 40.84
N ASP A 98 7.54 13.22 41.97
CA ASP A 98 6.94 13.76 43.20
C ASP A 98 5.78 12.89 43.76
N PHE A 99 4.99 13.43 44.70
CA PHE A 99 3.89 12.71 45.34
C PHE A 99 2.58 12.84 44.54
N PRO A 100 1.84 11.74 44.33
CA PRO A 100 0.54 11.81 43.67
C PRO A 100 -0.46 12.63 44.48
N HIS A 101 -1.33 13.31 43.76
CA HIS A 101 -2.56 13.91 44.25
C HIS A 101 -3.58 12.84 44.68
N SER A 102 -3.71 11.74 43.92
CA SER A 102 -4.50 10.57 44.33
C SER A 102 -3.84 9.21 44.03
N LEU A 103 -4.13 8.23 44.87
CA LEU A 103 -3.60 6.87 44.76
C LEU A 103 -4.71 5.85 45.01
N VAL A 104 -4.96 4.97 44.04
CA VAL A 104 -6.04 3.97 44.07
C VAL A 104 -5.45 2.55 44.10
N SER A 105 -6.11 1.62 44.79
CA SER A 105 -5.70 0.21 44.83
C SER A 105 -6.91 -0.69 45.03
N ASP A 106 -6.93 -1.84 44.35
CA ASP A 106 -8.06 -2.76 44.29
C ASP A 106 -8.12 -3.70 45.51
N ARG A 107 -8.21 -3.09 46.69
CA ARG A 107 -8.66 -3.73 47.94
C ARG A 107 -7.84 -4.97 48.34
N ASP A 108 -6.52 -4.89 48.23
CA ASP A 108 -5.65 -6.01 48.60
C ASP A 108 -5.60 -6.28 50.13
N LEU A 109 -5.54 -7.56 50.50
CA LEU A 109 -5.65 -8.07 51.87
C LEU A 109 -4.57 -7.54 52.83
N VAL A 110 -3.43 -7.11 52.29
CA VAL A 110 -2.31 -6.49 53.04
C VAL A 110 -2.76 -5.19 53.74
N PHE A 111 -3.72 -4.46 53.18
CA PHE A 111 -4.23 -3.21 53.73
C PHE A 111 -5.60 -3.36 54.43
N ILE A 112 -6.33 -4.46 54.18
CA ILE A 112 -7.66 -4.71 54.76
C ILE A 112 -7.59 -5.31 56.18
N LYS A 113 -6.51 -6.00 56.56
CA LYS A 113 -6.41 -6.68 57.87
C LYS A 113 -5.99 -5.81 59.07
N CYS A 114 -5.78 -4.50 58.89
CA CYS A 114 -5.60 -3.59 60.04
C CYS A 114 -6.93 -3.27 60.72
N HIS A 115 -7.07 -3.61 62.00
CA HIS A 115 -8.32 -3.47 62.74
C HIS A 115 -8.75 -1.99 62.89
N PRO A 116 -10.04 -1.61 62.73
CA PRO A 116 -10.47 -0.21 62.57
C PRO A 116 -10.48 0.65 63.86
N SER A 117 -9.70 0.29 64.89
CA SER A 117 -9.75 0.95 66.21
C SER A 117 -8.38 1.37 66.78
N SER A 118 -7.25 0.91 66.20
CA SER A 118 -5.89 1.25 66.69
C SER A 118 -5.14 2.30 65.84
N ILE A 119 -5.65 2.67 64.67
CA ILE A 119 -5.14 3.77 63.83
C ILE A 119 -6.08 4.99 63.87
N THR A 120 -7.37 4.78 64.13
CA THR A 120 -8.45 5.73 63.83
C THR A 120 -8.61 6.87 64.84
N LYS A 121 -7.83 6.88 65.94
CA LYS A 121 -7.97 7.85 67.04
C LYS A 121 -6.81 8.85 67.20
N ARG A 122 -5.94 8.99 66.17
CA ARG A 122 -4.86 10.01 66.10
C ARG A 122 -4.76 10.73 64.74
N PHE A 123 -5.86 10.79 63.97
CA PHE A 123 -5.92 11.40 62.62
C PHE A 123 -7.15 12.31 62.40
N ALA A 124 -7.67 12.91 63.46
CA ALA A 124 -8.64 14.01 63.45
C ALA A 124 -8.16 15.06 64.48
N GLU A 125 -8.47 16.35 64.43
CA GLU A 125 -9.41 17.15 63.61
C GLU A 125 -8.66 18.24 62.79
N GLY A 126 -9.19 19.03 61.85
CA GLY A 126 -10.50 19.21 61.17
C GLY A 126 -10.26 20.26 60.05
N SER A 127 -11.15 20.74 59.17
CA SER A 127 -12.54 20.48 58.76
C SER A 127 -12.73 21.24 57.42
N SER A 128 -13.65 20.94 56.49
CA SER A 128 -14.66 19.88 56.36
C SER A 128 -15.15 19.82 54.89
N GLY A 129 -15.50 18.64 54.38
CA GLY A 129 -16.02 18.44 53.02
C GLY A 129 -16.03 16.95 52.64
N HIS A 130 -17.08 16.52 51.93
CA HIS A 130 -17.43 15.12 51.61
C HIS A 130 -16.32 14.24 51.01
N GLU A 131 -16.43 12.93 51.29
CA GLU A 131 -15.87 11.73 50.63
C GLU A 131 -14.55 11.79 49.82
N ILE A 132 -13.69 10.78 50.04
CA ILE A 132 -12.33 10.63 49.47
C ILE A 132 -11.25 11.52 50.15
N ILE A 133 -11.12 11.43 51.49
CA ILE A 133 -9.85 11.75 52.17
C ILE A 133 -9.58 10.74 53.28
N ARG A 134 -8.42 10.04 53.19
CA ARG A 134 -7.54 9.64 54.33
C ARG A 134 -6.42 8.71 53.82
N GLN A 135 -5.16 9.21 53.78
CA GLN A 135 -3.89 8.52 54.10
C GLN A 135 -2.64 9.43 53.87
N GLN A 136 -2.69 10.75 54.14
CA GLN A 136 -1.56 11.67 53.85
C GLN A 136 -0.64 12.05 55.04
N SER A 137 -1.01 11.77 56.30
CA SER A 137 -0.29 12.33 57.46
C SER A 137 0.92 11.52 57.94
N LEU A 138 0.88 10.18 57.86
CA LEU A 138 1.93 9.29 58.41
C LEU A 138 3.29 9.46 57.70
N LEU A 139 3.27 9.84 56.42
CA LEU A 139 4.46 10.08 55.61
C LEU A 139 5.20 11.39 55.98
N ARG A 140 4.46 12.44 56.37
CA ARG A 140 5.06 13.73 56.73
C ARG A 140 5.90 13.61 58.01
N THR A 141 5.47 12.81 58.98
CA THR A 141 6.21 12.58 60.24
C THR A 141 7.52 11.81 60.03
N LEU A 142 7.52 10.80 59.15
CA LEU A 142 8.74 10.07 58.77
C LEU A 142 9.76 10.97 58.04
N ILE A 143 9.28 11.96 57.27
CA ILE A 143 10.13 12.93 56.56
C ILE A 143 10.64 14.03 57.52
N GLN A 144 9.86 14.47 58.52
CA GLN A 144 10.32 15.43 59.53
C GLN A 144 11.52 14.89 60.34
N GLY A 145 11.57 13.57 60.60
CA GLY A 145 12.74 12.91 61.19
C GLY A 145 14.00 12.92 60.31
N LYS A 146 13.86 13.02 58.98
CA LYS A 146 14.98 13.23 58.04
C LYS A 146 15.32 14.69 57.76
N ARG A 147 14.41 15.63 58.07
CA ARG A 147 14.60 17.08 57.81
C ARG A 147 15.45 17.78 58.87
N LEU A 148 15.64 17.15 60.03
CA LEU A 148 16.58 17.58 61.08
C LEU A 148 18.01 17.05 60.83
N GLY A 149 18.58 17.41 59.68
CA GLY A 149 20.03 17.31 59.48
C GLY A 149 20.74 18.35 60.34
N LEU A 150 21.54 17.92 61.32
CA LEU A 150 22.29 18.83 62.20
C LEU A 150 23.45 19.51 61.46
N ARG A 151 23.17 20.71 60.90
CA ARG A 151 24.13 21.79 60.54
C ARG A 151 25.15 21.47 59.42
N ALA A 152 25.64 22.41 58.60
CA ALA A 152 25.34 23.84 58.37
C ALA A 152 25.93 24.29 57.01
N SER A 153 25.51 25.47 56.49
CA SER A 153 26.23 26.35 55.52
C SER A 153 26.66 25.74 54.14
N GLN A 154 26.63 26.43 52.99
CA GLN A 154 26.42 27.85 52.65
C GLN A 154 26.15 27.99 51.11
N ALA A 155 25.65 29.17 50.69
CA ALA A 155 25.78 29.79 49.35
C ALA A 155 25.14 29.16 48.07
N LEU A 156 24.17 29.90 47.52
CA LEU A 156 23.97 30.15 46.07
C LEU A 156 25.05 31.18 45.58
N PRO A 157 25.28 31.48 44.26
CA PRO A 157 24.29 31.53 43.16
C PRO A 157 24.75 31.25 41.68
N SER A 158 23.76 31.37 40.78
CA SER A 158 23.78 32.01 39.44
C SER A 158 24.44 31.41 38.17
N THR A 159 23.62 31.43 37.11
CA THR A 159 23.89 31.67 35.67
C THR A 159 24.73 30.71 34.82
N LEU A 160 24.13 30.20 33.73
CA LEU A 160 24.64 30.31 32.35
C LEU A 160 23.50 30.09 31.32
N THR A 161 23.69 30.53 30.08
CA THR A 161 22.63 30.85 29.10
C THR A 161 22.62 29.94 27.86
N SER A 162 21.66 30.17 26.96
CA SER A 162 21.25 29.30 25.83
C SER A 162 22.25 29.13 24.67
N THR A 163 23.55 29.21 24.91
CA THR A 163 24.59 29.13 23.85
C THR A 163 25.46 27.86 23.95
N ASP A 164 25.54 27.22 25.12
CA ASP A 164 26.40 26.05 25.34
C ASP A 164 25.81 24.72 24.82
N LEU A 165 24.51 24.69 24.50
CA LEU A 165 23.80 23.48 24.02
C LEU A 165 24.04 23.18 22.53
N PHE A 166 24.52 24.15 21.73
CA PHE A 166 24.68 23.98 20.28
C PHE A 166 26.07 23.46 19.85
N GLN A 167 27.06 23.47 20.75
CA GLN A 167 28.41 22.99 20.44
C GLN A 167 28.66 21.52 20.81
N ALA A 168 27.79 20.92 21.64
CA ALA A 168 27.91 19.54 22.10
C ALA A 168 27.39 18.47 21.11
N ILE A 169 26.83 18.88 19.96
CA ILE A 169 26.18 17.97 18.99
C ILE A 169 27.07 17.70 17.75
N LYS A 170 28.23 18.37 17.60
CA LYS A 170 28.98 18.37 16.33
C LYS A 170 30.13 17.37 16.20
N GLU A 171 30.56 16.71 17.27
CA GLU A 171 31.66 15.74 17.30
C GLU A 171 31.29 14.69 18.39
N ILE A 172 31.04 13.41 18.16
CA ILE A 172 31.79 12.33 17.48
C ILE A 172 30.77 11.19 17.20
N GLN A 173 30.53 10.79 15.94
CA GLN A 173 31.15 9.66 15.23
C GLN A 173 31.19 8.31 15.99
N TRP A 174 30.75 7.24 15.31
CA TRP A 174 30.65 5.88 15.87
C TRP A 174 31.90 5.05 15.56
N PRO A 175 32.68 4.63 16.58
CA PRO A 175 33.40 3.37 16.48
C PRO A 175 33.32 2.52 17.77
N PHE A 176 33.02 1.23 17.62
CA PHE A 176 33.56 0.21 18.52
C PHE A 176 35.06 0.08 18.20
N PRO A 177 35.99 -0.08 19.18
CA PRO A 177 35.87 -1.10 20.24
C PRO A 177 36.41 -0.68 21.63
N GLY A 178 36.23 -1.57 22.63
CA GLY A 178 37.09 -1.57 23.83
C GLY A 178 36.35 -1.48 25.18
N ILE A 179 36.54 -2.50 26.01
CA ILE A 179 36.01 -2.56 27.38
C ILE A 179 36.81 -1.63 28.31
N ARG A 180 36.15 -0.69 29.00
CA ARG A 180 36.55 -0.25 30.35
C ARG A 180 35.33 0.05 31.23
N THR A 181 35.12 -0.80 32.23
CA THR A 181 34.13 -0.60 33.30
C THR A 181 34.67 0.29 34.41
N TYR A 182 33.85 1.20 34.93
CA TYR A 182 33.96 1.64 36.33
C TYR A 182 32.74 1.14 37.13
N TRP A 183 33.02 0.63 38.33
CA TRP A 183 32.04 0.10 39.27
C TRP A 183 31.89 1.03 40.47
N LEU A 184 30.65 1.37 40.79
CA LEU A 184 30.22 1.73 42.14
C LEU A 184 28.93 0.95 42.44
N HIS A 185 28.83 0.39 43.65
CA HIS A 185 27.85 -0.65 43.98
C HIS A 185 26.55 -0.11 44.58
N ARG A 186 25.41 -0.70 44.18
CA ARG A 186 24.41 -1.43 45.03
C ARG A 186 22.97 -1.28 44.47
N VAL A 187 22.25 -2.41 44.41
CA VAL A 187 20.85 -2.58 43.96
C VAL A 187 20.62 -2.30 42.46
N PRO A 188 19.92 -3.18 41.70
CA PRO A 188 19.53 -2.86 40.33
C PRO A 188 18.48 -1.73 40.32
N PRO A 189 18.53 -0.77 39.38
CA PRO A 189 17.49 0.23 39.23
C PRO A 189 16.16 -0.43 38.79
N PRO A 190 15.00 0.18 39.08
CA PRO A 190 13.72 -0.32 38.59
C PRO A 190 13.68 -0.32 37.06
N VAL A 191 13.10 -1.37 36.48
CA VAL A 191 12.88 -1.45 35.04
C VAL A 191 11.71 -0.54 34.68
N VAL A 192 11.99 0.48 33.86
CA VAL A 192 10.99 1.41 33.34
C VAL A 192 10.51 0.88 31.99
N ILE A 193 9.22 0.58 31.87
CA ILE A 193 8.59 0.23 30.60
C ILE A 193 7.64 1.38 30.23
N ARG A 194 8.02 2.16 29.21
CA ARG A 194 7.24 3.28 28.71
C ARG A 194 6.48 2.84 27.47
N LEU A 195 5.21 2.44 27.66
CA LEU A 195 4.30 2.15 26.55
C LEU A 195 3.78 3.49 26.02
N GLN A 196 4.27 3.91 24.84
CA GLN A 196 3.69 5.05 24.13
C GLN A 196 2.50 4.55 23.29
N ASN A 197 1.38 5.29 23.34
CA ASN A 197 0.22 5.14 22.45
C ASN A 197 -0.56 3.81 22.49
N THR A 198 -0.65 3.11 23.62
CA THR A 198 -1.58 1.97 23.78
C THR A 198 -2.90 2.37 24.46
N PRO A 199 -4.08 2.13 23.86
CA PRO A 199 -5.37 2.38 24.50
C PRO A 199 -5.66 1.30 25.56
N SER A 200 -5.73 1.70 26.83
CA SER A 200 -6.24 0.91 27.97
C SER A 200 -5.71 -0.54 28.10
N ILE A 201 -4.69 -0.73 28.93
CA ILE A 201 -4.35 -2.06 29.46
C ILE A 201 -5.49 -2.53 30.37
N SER A 202 -6.12 -3.64 30.03
CA SER A 202 -7.27 -4.21 30.75
C SER A 202 -6.92 -5.41 31.62
N CYS A 203 -5.83 -6.13 31.34
CA CYS A 203 -5.35 -7.23 32.17
C CYS A 203 -3.85 -7.52 31.96
N ILE A 204 -3.17 -7.97 33.01
CA ILE A 204 -1.78 -8.49 32.95
C ILE A 204 -1.83 -9.98 33.29
N HIS A 205 -1.35 -10.84 32.39
CA HIS A 205 -1.31 -12.29 32.61
C HIS A 205 0.12 -12.81 32.56
N VAL A 206 0.56 -13.47 33.64
CA VAL A 206 1.91 -14.03 33.73
C VAL A 206 1.86 -15.55 33.61
N LYS A 207 2.49 -16.11 32.58
CA LYS A 207 2.55 -17.55 32.33
C LYS A 207 3.97 -18.07 32.54
N THR A 208 4.11 -19.17 33.27
CA THR A 208 5.40 -19.78 33.58
C THR A 208 5.47 -21.21 33.08
N THR A 209 6.34 -21.47 32.10
CA THR A 209 6.52 -22.79 31.49
C THR A 209 7.87 -23.41 31.88
N PRO A 210 7.90 -24.68 32.33
CA PRO A 210 9.16 -25.41 32.51
C PRO A 210 9.83 -25.67 31.16
N GLN A 211 11.16 -25.65 31.13
CA GLN A 211 11.98 -26.04 29.97
C GLN A 211 12.73 -27.36 30.25
N PRO A 212 12.84 -28.28 29.28
CA PRO A 212 13.58 -29.53 29.46
C PRO A 212 15.10 -29.25 29.53
N THR A 213 15.77 -29.85 30.51
CA THR A 213 17.22 -29.79 30.68
C THR A 213 17.91 -30.77 29.72
N ALA A 214 18.85 -30.30 28.91
CA ALA A 214 19.80 -31.18 28.21
C ALA A 214 20.78 -31.82 29.21
N ASP A 215 21.21 -33.05 28.94
CA ASP A 215 21.91 -33.91 29.89
C ASP A 215 23.22 -33.32 30.46
N ASN A 216 23.23 -32.99 31.75
CA ASN A 216 24.45 -32.95 32.56
C ASN A 216 24.13 -33.19 34.05
N PRO A 217 24.61 -34.27 34.69
CA PRO A 217 24.10 -34.73 36.00
C PRO A 217 24.67 -33.99 37.23
N ARG A 218 25.05 -32.70 37.11
CA ARG A 218 25.52 -31.88 38.24
C ARG A 218 24.92 -30.47 38.16
N HIS A 219 24.18 -30.09 39.20
CA HIS A 219 23.34 -28.88 39.36
C HIS A 219 21.92 -28.96 38.75
N SER A 220 21.02 -29.62 39.48
CA SER A 220 19.58 -29.63 39.23
C SER A 220 18.88 -28.38 39.82
N PHE A 221 18.68 -27.37 38.99
CA PHE A 221 17.67 -26.32 39.24
C PHE A 221 16.69 -26.27 38.06
N PRO A 222 15.36 -26.31 38.29
CA PRO A 222 14.39 -26.27 37.21
C PRO A 222 14.40 -24.93 36.47
N HIS A 223 14.47 -24.99 35.14
CA HIS A 223 14.39 -23.82 34.27
C HIS A 223 12.93 -23.42 34.04
N TYR A 224 12.61 -22.14 34.21
CA TYR A 224 11.29 -21.57 33.95
C TYR A 224 11.39 -20.39 32.97
N ARG A 225 10.60 -20.41 31.89
CA ARG A 225 10.34 -19.25 31.03
C ARG A 225 9.21 -18.43 31.65
N LEU A 226 9.40 -17.12 31.81
CA LEU A 226 8.40 -16.22 32.41
C LEU A 226 7.88 -15.25 31.34
N THR A 227 6.62 -15.43 30.92
CA THR A 227 5.98 -14.63 29.87
C THR A 227 4.97 -13.67 30.50
N ILE A 228 5.07 -12.38 30.21
CA ILE A 228 4.15 -11.34 30.71
C ILE A 228 3.34 -10.80 29.54
N ILE A 229 2.04 -11.12 29.50
CA ILE A 229 1.12 -10.71 28.42
C ILE A 229 0.29 -9.53 28.92
N LEU A 230 0.32 -8.42 28.20
CA LEU A 230 -0.48 -7.22 28.46
C LEU A 230 -1.64 -7.19 27.48
N TRP A 231 -2.88 -7.21 27.98
CA TRP A 231 -4.08 -7.15 27.14
C TRP A 231 -4.57 -5.72 26.97
N SER A 232 -4.79 -5.30 25.72
CA SER A 232 -5.54 -4.11 25.33
C SER A 232 -6.59 -4.51 24.29
N SER A 233 -7.80 -3.97 24.39
CA SER A 233 -8.85 -4.15 23.36
C SER A 233 -8.84 -2.94 22.41
N PRO A 234 -9.05 -3.08 21.08
CA PRO A 234 -9.44 -4.30 20.36
C PRO A 234 -8.28 -5.04 19.64
N PHE A 235 -7.04 -4.59 19.79
CA PHE A 235 -5.86 -5.19 19.15
C PHE A 235 -5.01 -5.93 20.18
N ASN A 236 -4.86 -7.25 20.00
CA ASN A 236 -3.99 -8.08 20.82
C ASN A 236 -2.53 -7.67 20.57
N PHE A 237 -1.84 -7.23 21.62
CA PHE A 237 -0.39 -6.99 21.59
C PHE A 237 0.32 -8.07 22.41
N GLY A 238 0.90 -9.07 21.74
CA GLY A 238 1.75 -10.06 22.39
C GLY A 238 3.16 -9.53 22.66
N LEU A 239 3.46 -9.17 23.91
CA LEU A 239 4.81 -8.74 24.31
C LEU A 239 5.62 -9.95 24.81
N GLU A 240 6.38 -10.59 23.92
CA GLU A 240 7.19 -11.77 24.24
C GLU A 240 8.62 -11.38 24.65
N VAL A 241 9.03 -11.75 25.87
CA VAL A 241 10.38 -11.50 26.40
C VAL A 241 11.14 -12.82 26.46
N GLU A 242 12.10 -13.00 25.56
CA GLU A 242 13.05 -14.11 25.65
C GLU A 242 14.18 -13.80 26.64
N SER A 243 14.62 -14.84 27.37
CA SER A 243 15.79 -14.79 28.25
C SER A 243 16.64 -16.03 28.00
N TYR A 244 17.90 -15.87 27.60
CA TYR A 244 18.80 -17.00 27.37
C TYR A 244 20.15 -16.93 28.11
N ASN A 245 20.53 -18.13 28.55
CA ASN A 245 21.81 -18.64 29.02
C ASN A 245 22.32 -18.22 30.42
N VAL A 246 22.42 -19.20 31.32
CA VAL A 246 22.89 -19.11 32.72
C VAL A 246 24.20 -19.90 32.89
N ALA A 247 25.10 -19.84 31.90
CA ALA A 247 26.38 -20.58 31.90
C ALA A 247 27.61 -19.76 32.34
N SER A 248 27.50 -18.43 32.46
CA SER A 248 28.65 -17.51 32.67
C SER A 248 28.70 -16.84 34.06
N PHE A 249 28.15 -17.48 35.09
CA PHE A 249 28.04 -16.91 36.45
C PHE A 249 29.21 -17.18 37.41
N GLN A 250 30.37 -17.67 36.93
CA GLN A 250 31.52 -18.00 37.80
C GLN A 250 32.63 -16.92 37.89
N ASN A 251 32.67 -15.89 37.02
CA ASN A 251 33.80 -14.93 36.99
C ASN A 251 33.38 -13.43 36.88
N GLY A 252 32.35 -13.01 37.64
CA GLY A 252 32.14 -11.59 37.98
C GLY A 252 31.74 -10.63 36.85
N ALA A 253 31.40 -11.11 35.66
CA ALA A 253 30.90 -10.27 34.56
C ALA A 253 29.46 -9.77 34.83
N ARG A 254 29.15 -8.52 34.42
CA ARG A 254 27.78 -7.97 34.49
C ARG A 254 26.91 -8.57 33.38
N PRO A 255 25.61 -8.82 33.61
CA PRO A 255 24.67 -9.05 32.52
C PRO A 255 24.54 -7.79 31.67
N MET A 256 24.89 -7.89 30.38
CA MET A 256 24.55 -6.87 29.39
C MET A 256 23.15 -7.21 28.87
N PHE A 257 22.14 -6.44 29.27
CA PHE A 257 20.79 -6.60 28.73
C PHE A 257 20.75 -6.08 27.30
N ARG A 258 20.91 -6.97 26.32
CA ARG A 258 20.53 -6.66 24.94
C ARG A 258 19.01 -6.80 24.85
N LEU A 259 18.31 -5.69 25.00
CA LEU A 259 16.90 -5.61 24.66
C LEU A 259 16.80 -5.73 23.14
N GLN A 260 16.66 -6.95 22.63
CA GLN A 260 16.20 -7.14 21.26
C GLN A 260 14.70 -6.94 21.30
N ILE A 261 14.25 -5.74 20.93
CA ILE A 261 12.86 -5.51 20.59
C ILE A 261 12.61 -6.40 19.37
N MET A 262 11.95 -7.54 19.59
CA MET A 262 11.14 -8.10 18.53
C MET A 262 10.02 -7.09 18.33
N GLU A 263 10.12 -6.29 17.26
CA GLU A 263 8.96 -5.58 16.73
C GLU A 263 7.85 -6.62 16.62
N SER A 264 6.70 -6.35 17.24
CA SER A 264 5.75 -7.42 17.49
C SER A 264 5.31 -8.01 16.16
N HIS A 265 5.33 -9.35 16.03
CA HIS A 265 4.86 -10.00 14.82
C HIS A 265 3.43 -9.56 14.48
N ASP A 266 2.63 -9.17 15.49
CA ASP A 266 1.30 -8.58 15.37
C ASP A 266 1.29 -7.17 14.72
N GLU A 267 2.20 -6.25 15.06
CA GLU A 267 2.31 -4.93 14.39
C GLU A 267 2.79 -5.06 12.95
N GLU A 268 3.80 -5.90 12.70
CA GLU A 268 4.29 -6.14 11.35
C GLU A 268 3.20 -6.83 10.50
N HIS A 269 2.41 -7.73 11.09
CA HIS A 269 1.27 -8.38 10.46
C HIS A 269 0.12 -7.40 10.19
N ALA A 270 -0.25 -6.54 11.15
CA ALA A 270 -1.26 -5.51 10.96
C ALA A 270 -0.85 -4.50 9.86
N ALA A 271 0.42 -4.08 9.84
CA ALA A 271 0.95 -3.23 8.77
C ALA A 271 0.93 -3.92 7.40
N LYS A 272 1.24 -5.24 7.33
CA LYS A 272 1.11 -6.05 6.11
C LYS A 272 -0.35 -6.13 5.65
N LEU A 273 -1.31 -6.37 6.56
CA LEU A 273 -2.74 -6.41 6.24
C LEU A 273 -3.26 -5.06 5.71
N LEU A 274 -2.88 -3.94 6.33
CA LEU A 274 -3.27 -2.61 5.87
C LEU A 274 -2.69 -2.30 4.49
N ARG A 275 -1.43 -2.66 4.21
CA ARG A 275 -0.84 -2.52 2.87
C ARG A 275 -1.54 -3.39 1.83
N ALA A 276 -1.88 -4.64 2.18
CA ALA A 276 -2.62 -5.55 1.31
C ALA A 276 -4.04 -5.02 1.01
N GLN A 277 -4.74 -4.48 2.02
CA GLN A 277 -6.04 -3.83 1.84
C GLN A 277 -5.95 -2.63 0.89
N THR A 278 -4.97 -1.74 1.09
CA THR A 278 -4.73 -0.58 0.21
C THR A 278 -4.46 -1.02 -1.23
N HIS A 279 -3.63 -2.05 -1.43
CA HIS A 279 -3.35 -2.61 -2.75
C HIS A 279 -4.62 -3.16 -3.41
N ILE A 280 -5.42 -3.97 -2.69
CA ILE A 280 -6.71 -4.49 -3.19
C ILE A 280 -7.66 -3.33 -3.55
N TRP A 281 -7.79 -2.30 -2.71
CA TRP A 281 -8.67 -1.16 -2.97
C TRP A 281 -8.21 -0.34 -4.18
N ASN A 282 -6.91 -0.15 -4.37
CA ASN A 282 -6.38 0.53 -5.56
C ASN A 282 -6.73 -0.23 -6.85
N HIS A 283 -6.71 -1.56 -6.84
CA HIS A 283 -7.15 -2.36 -7.99
C HIS A 283 -8.68 -2.32 -8.18
N ILE A 284 -9.48 -2.43 -7.11
CA ILE A 284 -10.95 -2.32 -7.17
C ILE A 284 -11.39 -0.96 -7.76
N PHE A 285 -10.71 0.12 -7.39
CA PHE A 285 -11.07 1.48 -7.79
C PHE A 285 -10.26 2.04 -8.98
N SER A 286 -9.41 1.22 -9.60
CA SER A 286 -8.56 1.61 -10.74
C SER A 286 -9.34 2.23 -11.90
N PHE A 287 -10.54 1.69 -12.20
CA PHE A 287 -11.45 2.19 -13.24
C PHE A 287 -11.85 3.67 -13.05
N ILE A 288 -11.80 4.20 -11.82
CA ILE A 288 -12.11 5.61 -11.54
C ILE A 288 -11.13 6.52 -12.26
N ASN A 289 -9.87 6.12 -12.42
CA ASN A 289 -8.88 6.90 -13.19
C ASN A 289 -9.30 6.99 -14.67
N SER A 290 -9.61 5.85 -15.29
CA SER A 290 -10.04 5.79 -16.70
C SER A 290 -11.32 6.60 -16.95
N MET A 291 -12.32 6.48 -16.07
CA MET A 291 -13.59 7.21 -16.21
C MET A 291 -13.44 8.70 -15.89
N SER A 292 -12.54 9.08 -14.97
CA SER A 292 -12.22 10.49 -14.70
C SER A 292 -11.48 11.13 -15.87
N LEU A 293 -10.54 10.40 -16.48
CA LEU A 293 -9.83 10.82 -17.68
C LEU A 293 -10.80 11.04 -18.84
N LYS A 294 -11.73 10.11 -19.08
CA LYS A 294 -12.80 10.28 -20.06
C LYS A 294 -13.63 11.52 -19.78
N CYS A 295 -14.08 11.70 -18.53
CA CYS A 295 -14.88 12.85 -18.12
C CYS A 295 -14.18 14.20 -18.40
N VAL A 296 -12.87 14.33 -18.11
CA VAL A 296 -12.18 15.61 -18.39
C VAL A 296 -12.00 15.89 -19.89
N VAL A 297 -11.88 14.85 -20.73
CA VAL A 297 -11.81 14.97 -22.18
C VAL A 297 -13.17 15.30 -22.79
N ASP A 298 -14.23 14.60 -22.37
CA ASP A 298 -15.64 14.87 -22.75
C ASP A 298 -16.04 16.32 -22.42
N LEU A 299 -15.63 16.81 -21.24
CA LEU A 299 -15.86 18.20 -20.80
C LEU A 299 -14.95 19.23 -21.47
N GLY A 300 -13.95 18.81 -22.26
CA GLY A 300 -13.01 19.70 -22.94
C GLY A 300 -12.02 20.44 -22.03
N ILE A 301 -11.79 19.96 -20.79
CA ILE A 301 -10.90 20.60 -19.81
C ILE A 301 -9.48 20.83 -20.36
N PRO A 302 -8.83 19.88 -21.07
CA PRO A 302 -7.52 20.13 -21.67
C PRO A 302 -7.53 21.32 -22.64
N ASP A 303 -8.50 21.37 -23.57
CA ASP A 303 -8.61 22.46 -24.54
C ASP A 303 -8.90 23.80 -23.86
N ILE A 304 -9.75 23.83 -22.84
CA ILE A 304 -10.10 25.04 -22.08
C ILE A 304 -8.87 25.62 -21.37
N ILE A 305 -8.08 24.79 -20.68
CA ILE A 305 -6.85 25.23 -20.00
C ILE A 305 -5.78 25.67 -21.03
N HIS A 306 -5.65 24.94 -22.15
CA HIS A 306 -4.73 25.32 -23.24
C HIS A 306 -5.06 26.70 -23.83
N ASN A 307 -6.33 26.91 -24.18
CA ASN A 307 -6.80 28.16 -24.79
C ASN A 307 -6.74 29.36 -23.84
N TYR A 308 -6.70 29.13 -22.51
CA TYR A 308 -6.46 30.18 -21.52
C TYR A 308 -4.99 30.67 -21.50
N GLY A 309 -4.05 29.89 -22.07
CA GLY A 309 -2.68 30.29 -22.39
C GLY A 309 -1.71 30.43 -21.20
N GLN A 310 -2.18 30.18 -19.97
CA GLN A 310 -1.45 30.41 -18.72
C GLN A 310 -2.07 29.56 -17.59
N PRO A 311 -1.49 29.51 -16.38
CA PRO A 311 -2.07 28.75 -15.26
C PRO A 311 -3.50 29.20 -14.94
N MET A 312 -4.48 28.30 -15.13
CA MET A 312 -5.90 28.62 -15.10
C MET A 312 -6.50 28.47 -13.70
N PRO A 313 -7.06 29.53 -13.07
CA PRO A 313 -7.76 29.41 -11.79
C PRO A 313 -8.98 28.48 -11.87
N LEU A 314 -9.25 27.74 -10.79
CA LEU A 314 -10.43 26.86 -10.69
C LEU A 314 -11.75 27.62 -10.95
N SER A 315 -11.88 28.85 -10.46
CA SER A 315 -13.05 29.71 -10.71
C SER A 315 -13.27 29.96 -12.21
N ASN A 316 -12.21 30.31 -12.95
CA ASN A 316 -12.27 30.54 -14.39
C ASN A 316 -12.55 29.24 -15.15
N LEU A 317 -11.97 28.11 -14.72
CA LEU A 317 -12.24 26.80 -15.31
C LEU A 317 -13.71 26.43 -15.14
N ILE A 318 -14.25 26.53 -13.92
CA ILE A 318 -15.67 26.30 -13.62
C ILE A 318 -16.59 27.18 -14.49
N ALA A 319 -16.28 28.47 -14.63
CA ALA A 319 -17.06 29.40 -15.44
C ALA A 319 -17.00 29.12 -16.95
N SER A 320 -15.98 28.38 -17.41
CA SER A 320 -15.78 28.02 -18.82
C SER A 320 -16.37 26.65 -19.19
N LEU A 321 -16.78 25.85 -18.20
CA LEU A 321 -17.24 24.47 -18.41
C LEU A 321 -18.73 24.39 -18.75
N PRO A 322 -19.15 23.52 -19.68
CA PRO A 322 -20.56 23.33 -20.07
C PRO A 322 -21.31 22.45 -19.04
N ILE A 323 -21.29 22.83 -17.76
CA ILE A 323 -21.81 22.05 -16.64
C ILE A 323 -22.96 22.76 -15.92
N HIS A 324 -23.86 21.96 -15.32
CA HIS A 324 -24.95 22.51 -14.51
C HIS A 324 -24.42 23.21 -13.25
N PRO A 325 -24.93 24.40 -12.85
CA PRO A 325 -24.42 25.16 -11.70
C PRO A 325 -24.33 24.38 -10.38
N SER A 326 -25.24 23.43 -10.13
CA SER A 326 -25.22 22.57 -8.94
C SER A 326 -24.11 21.50 -8.93
N LYS A 327 -23.27 21.43 -9.97
CA LYS A 327 -22.16 20.48 -10.10
C LYS A 327 -20.77 21.13 -9.98
N THR A 328 -20.73 22.46 -9.96
CA THR A 328 -19.49 23.27 -9.91
C THR A 328 -18.57 22.90 -8.75
N CYS A 329 -19.13 22.63 -7.56
CA CYS A 329 -18.40 22.18 -6.38
C CYS A 329 -17.70 20.81 -6.52
N PHE A 330 -18.05 20.00 -7.53
CA PHE A 330 -17.39 18.71 -7.77
C PHE A 330 -16.18 18.82 -8.71
N VAL A 331 -16.00 19.93 -9.43
CA VAL A 331 -14.88 20.12 -10.38
C VAL A 331 -13.53 20.03 -9.66
N HIS A 332 -13.40 20.62 -8.46
CA HIS A 332 -12.18 20.49 -7.66
C HIS A 332 -11.83 19.02 -7.36
N ARG A 333 -12.83 18.19 -7.03
CA ARG A 333 -12.61 16.75 -6.75
C ARG A 333 -12.12 15.99 -7.98
N LEU A 334 -12.66 16.31 -9.17
CA LEU A 334 -12.23 15.73 -10.43
C LEU A 334 -10.79 16.18 -10.77
N MET A 335 -10.48 17.47 -10.68
CA MET A 335 -9.12 17.96 -10.92
C MET A 335 -8.11 17.34 -9.95
N ARG A 336 -8.47 17.16 -8.67
CA ARG A 336 -7.57 16.58 -7.67
C ARG A 336 -7.12 15.15 -8.00
N ILE A 337 -8.02 14.29 -8.49
CA ILE A 337 -7.61 12.94 -8.94
C ILE A 337 -6.78 13.03 -10.23
N MET A 338 -7.15 13.88 -11.19
CA MET A 338 -6.38 14.02 -12.43
C MET A 338 -4.99 14.64 -12.25
N ILE A 339 -4.79 15.45 -11.20
CA ILE A 339 -3.46 15.93 -10.78
C ILE A 339 -2.66 14.79 -10.15
N HIS A 340 -3.27 13.99 -9.27
CA HIS A 340 -2.62 12.82 -8.67
C HIS A 340 -2.21 11.78 -9.73
N SER A 341 -3.03 11.59 -10.77
CA SER A 341 -2.73 10.76 -11.94
C SER A 341 -1.80 11.43 -12.97
N GLY A 342 -1.19 12.58 -12.66
CA GLY A 342 -0.16 13.21 -13.51
C GLY A 342 -0.64 13.90 -14.79
N PHE A 343 -1.95 14.05 -15.03
CA PHE A 343 -2.48 14.73 -16.22
C PHE A 343 -2.48 16.26 -16.09
N PHE A 344 -2.60 16.79 -14.87
CA PHE A 344 -2.49 18.23 -14.63
C PHE A 344 -1.51 18.50 -13.49
N SER A 345 -0.99 19.72 -13.41
CA SER A 345 -0.21 20.17 -12.25
C SER A 345 -0.83 21.43 -11.66
N GLN A 346 -0.67 21.59 -10.34
CA GLN A 346 -1.12 22.77 -9.59
C GLN A 346 0.09 23.60 -9.20
N GLN A 347 0.10 24.90 -9.52
CA GLN A 347 1.29 25.74 -9.23
C GLN A 347 1.31 26.32 -7.81
N ASN A 348 0.16 26.43 -7.14
CA ASN A 348 0.04 27.02 -5.81
C ASN A 348 -0.45 25.95 -4.82
N HIS A 349 0.44 25.44 -3.97
CA HIS A 349 0.09 24.43 -2.96
C HIS A 349 -0.45 25.03 -1.65
N ASP A 350 -0.06 26.26 -1.30
CA ASP A 350 -0.39 26.92 -0.03
C ASP A 350 -1.48 28.00 -0.21
N LEU A 351 -2.73 27.59 -0.46
CA LEU A 351 -3.87 28.49 -0.55
C LEU A 351 -4.95 28.11 0.47
N GLU A 352 -5.35 29.08 1.31
CA GLU A 352 -6.54 28.95 2.17
C GLU A 352 -7.85 28.88 1.35
N ASN A 353 -7.81 29.29 0.08
CA ASN A 353 -8.94 29.35 -0.84
C ASN A 353 -8.76 28.37 -2.01
N GLU A 354 -9.51 27.25 -2.02
CA GLU A 354 -9.48 26.26 -3.10
C GLU A 354 -9.81 26.85 -4.49
N LEU A 355 -10.58 27.93 -4.56
CA LEU A 355 -10.98 28.57 -5.82
C LEU A 355 -9.83 29.30 -6.54
N GLU A 356 -8.73 29.57 -5.84
CA GLU A 356 -7.53 30.20 -6.38
C GLU A 356 -6.49 29.20 -6.87
N ALA A 357 -6.73 27.89 -6.71
CA ALA A 357 -5.87 26.85 -7.26
C ALA A 357 -5.74 27.02 -8.78
N LYS A 358 -4.50 27.09 -9.28
CA LYS A 358 -4.20 27.29 -10.70
C LYS A 358 -3.67 26.01 -11.32
N TYR A 359 -4.33 25.56 -12.38
CA TYR A 359 -4.01 24.34 -13.11
C TYR A 359 -3.23 24.63 -14.39
N VAL A 360 -2.27 23.75 -14.69
CA VAL A 360 -1.56 23.68 -15.97
C VAL A 360 -1.62 22.26 -16.53
N LEU A 361 -1.48 22.16 -17.85
CA LEU A 361 -1.32 20.88 -18.55
C LEU A 361 0.04 20.26 -18.24
N THR A 362 0.10 18.93 -18.13
CA THR A 362 1.35 18.15 -18.28
C THR A 362 1.45 17.60 -19.71
N ASP A 363 2.63 17.10 -20.08
CA ASP A 363 2.88 16.45 -21.38
C ASP A 363 1.85 15.37 -21.72
N ALA A 364 1.38 14.60 -20.73
CA ALA A 364 0.33 13.60 -20.91
C ALA A 364 -1.01 14.22 -21.35
N SER A 365 -1.41 15.34 -20.75
CA SER A 365 -2.65 16.04 -21.14
C SER A 365 -2.53 16.87 -22.42
N VAL A 366 -1.32 17.26 -22.84
CA VAL A 366 -1.10 17.89 -24.15
C VAL A 366 -1.48 16.94 -25.28
N LEU A 367 -1.28 15.63 -25.10
CA LEU A 367 -1.75 14.60 -26.05
C LEU A 367 -3.27 14.43 -26.07
N LEU A 368 -4.03 15.06 -25.16
CA LEU A 368 -5.50 15.01 -25.13
C LEU A 368 -6.16 16.20 -25.86
N LEU A 369 -5.37 17.21 -26.26
CA LEU A 369 -5.88 18.37 -26.99
C LEU A 369 -6.42 17.96 -28.36
N LYS A 370 -7.60 18.45 -28.74
CA LYS A 370 -8.30 18.00 -29.96
C LYS A 370 -7.53 18.30 -31.25
N ASN A 371 -6.87 19.45 -31.29
CA ASN A 371 -6.11 19.93 -32.46
C ASN A 371 -4.63 19.52 -32.42
N HIS A 372 -4.19 18.73 -31.45
CA HIS A 372 -2.80 18.25 -31.41
C HIS A 372 -2.55 17.25 -32.54
N PRO A 373 -1.48 17.36 -33.35
CA PRO A 373 -1.22 16.44 -34.46
C PRO A 373 -1.13 14.96 -34.04
N MET A 374 -0.69 14.72 -32.80
CA MET A 374 -0.60 13.41 -32.15
C MET A 374 -1.63 13.27 -31.03
N SER A 375 -2.85 13.80 -31.21
CA SER A 375 -3.92 13.66 -30.22
C SER A 375 -4.36 12.20 -30.06
N VAL A 376 -4.37 11.68 -28.83
CA VAL A 376 -4.80 10.31 -28.48
C VAL A 376 -6.27 10.25 -28.03
N THR A 377 -6.97 11.38 -28.01
CA THR A 377 -8.39 11.49 -27.65
C THR A 377 -9.32 10.54 -28.43
N PRO A 378 -9.15 10.29 -29.74
CA PRO A 378 -9.95 9.29 -30.44
C PRO A 378 -9.74 7.86 -29.91
N PHE A 379 -8.49 7.48 -29.62
CA PHE A 379 -8.16 6.19 -29.00
C PHE A 379 -8.81 6.03 -27.63
N LEU A 380 -8.77 7.07 -26.79
CA LEU A 380 -9.44 7.09 -25.51
C LEU A 380 -10.96 6.88 -25.64
N HIS A 381 -11.62 7.60 -26.57
CA HIS A 381 -13.07 7.49 -26.73
C HIS A 381 -13.49 6.10 -27.21
N ALA A 382 -12.71 5.46 -28.10
CA ALA A 382 -12.97 4.09 -28.52
C ALA A 382 -12.79 3.08 -27.37
N MET A 383 -11.62 3.05 -26.74
CA MET A 383 -11.30 2.08 -25.69
C MET A 383 -12.19 2.20 -24.46
N LEU A 384 -12.80 3.37 -24.23
CA LEU A 384 -13.74 3.63 -23.14
C LEU A 384 -15.19 3.79 -23.62
N ASP A 385 -15.55 3.35 -24.83
CA ASP A 385 -16.96 3.22 -25.25
C ASP A 385 -17.60 2.01 -24.54
N PRO A 386 -18.90 2.06 -24.18
CA PRO A 386 -19.62 0.91 -23.62
C PRO A 386 -19.52 -0.37 -24.45
N VAL A 387 -19.42 -0.30 -25.78
CA VAL A 387 -19.32 -1.50 -26.62
C VAL A 387 -18.03 -2.30 -26.33
N LEU A 388 -16.90 -1.61 -26.10
CA LEU A 388 -15.62 -2.25 -25.78
C LEU A 388 -15.41 -2.47 -24.26
N THR A 389 -16.11 -1.73 -23.40
CA THR A 389 -15.98 -1.87 -21.93
C THR A 389 -17.00 -2.83 -21.29
N ASN A 390 -18.17 -3.06 -21.90
CA ASN A 390 -19.16 -4.03 -21.41
C ASN A 390 -18.67 -5.51 -21.37
N PRO A 391 -17.88 -6.02 -22.33
CA PRO A 391 -17.32 -7.38 -22.34
C PRO A 391 -16.59 -7.78 -21.05
N TRP A 392 -15.93 -6.82 -20.38
CA TRP A 392 -15.23 -7.05 -19.11
C TRP A 392 -16.17 -7.51 -17.99
N ASN A 393 -17.46 -7.16 -18.04
CA ASN A 393 -18.46 -7.67 -17.10
C ASN A 393 -18.80 -9.15 -17.34
N GLN A 394 -18.57 -9.67 -18.54
CA GLN A 394 -18.80 -11.07 -18.90
C GLN A 394 -17.58 -11.97 -18.72
N PHE A 395 -16.43 -11.44 -18.32
CA PHE A 395 -15.17 -12.19 -18.24
C PHE A 395 -15.29 -13.49 -17.43
N SER A 396 -15.98 -13.45 -16.28
CA SER A 396 -16.22 -14.65 -15.44
C SER A 396 -17.34 -15.58 -15.93
N THR A 397 -18.15 -15.13 -16.88
CA THR A 397 -19.18 -15.92 -17.58
C THR A 397 -18.55 -16.68 -18.74
N TRP A 398 -17.73 -15.98 -19.53
CA TRP A 398 -16.99 -16.50 -20.68
C TRP A 398 -16.10 -17.69 -20.32
N PHE A 399 -15.35 -17.63 -19.20
CA PHE A 399 -14.59 -18.78 -18.67
C PHE A 399 -15.43 -20.06 -18.37
N LYS A 400 -16.76 -20.02 -18.50
CA LYS A 400 -17.69 -21.13 -18.26
C LYS A 400 -18.51 -21.52 -19.50
N ASN A 401 -18.35 -20.85 -20.64
CA ASN A 401 -19.02 -21.16 -21.90
C ASN A 401 -18.01 -21.61 -22.97
N GLY A 402 -18.45 -21.69 -24.22
CA GLY A 402 -17.63 -22.08 -25.36
C GLY A 402 -17.47 -20.99 -26.41
N ASP A 403 -17.79 -19.74 -26.07
CA ASP A 403 -17.69 -18.62 -27.01
C ASP A 403 -16.20 -18.26 -27.17
N PRO A 404 -15.71 -18.00 -28.40
CA PRO A 404 -14.34 -17.55 -28.64
C PRO A 404 -13.83 -16.41 -27.76
N THR A 405 -14.66 -15.40 -27.47
CA THR A 405 -14.24 -14.18 -26.74
C THR A 405 -15.28 -13.68 -25.72
N PRO A 406 -14.86 -12.96 -24.66
CA PRO A 406 -15.78 -12.22 -23.79
C PRO A 406 -16.63 -11.17 -24.53
N PHE A 407 -16.12 -10.61 -25.63
CA PHE A 407 -16.89 -9.73 -26.52
C PHE A 407 -18.08 -10.46 -27.14
N GLU A 408 -17.86 -11.65 -27.67
CA GLU A 408 -18.93 -12.49 -28.23
C GLU A 408 -19.93 -12.93 -27.15
N THR A 409 -19.48 -13.30 -25.96
CA THR A 409 -20.39 -13.56 -24.82
C THR A 409 -21.26 -12.35 -24.44
N ALA A 410 -20.77 -11.13 -24.65
CA ALA A 410 -21.50 -9.90 -24.33
C ALA A 410 -22.47 -9.45 -25.44
N HIS A 411 -22.11 -9.65 -26.72
CA HIS A 411 -22.81 -9.07 -27.87
C HIS A 411 -23.41 -10.09 -28.85
N GLY A 412 -23.09 -11.37 -28.70
CA GLY A 412 -23.58 -12.48 -29.55
C GLY A 412 -22.94 -12.56 -30.94
N MET A 413 -21.83 -11.85 -31.17
CA MET A 413 -21.04 -11.85 -32.41
C MET A 413 -19.62 -11.35 -32.14
N MET A 414 -18.69 -11.64 -33.06
CA MET A 414 -17.29 -11.19 -32.99
C MET A 414 -17.14 -9.69 -33.27
N LEU A 415 -16.02 -9.10 -32.82
CA LEU A 415 -15.75 -7.65 -32.93
C LEU A 415 -15.85 -7.12 -34.37
N TRP A 416 -15.25 -7.82 -35.33
CA TRP A 416 -15.19 -7.37 -36.72
C TRP A 416 -16.55 -7.45 -37.43
N ASP A 417 -17.37 -8.46 -37.12
CA ASP A 417 -18.76 -8.56 -37.59
C ASP A 417 -19.63 -7.45 -36.98
N TYR A 418 -19.46 -7.18 -35.68
CA TYR A 418 -20.14 -6.08 -35.00
C TYR A 418 -19.76 -4.73 -35.63
N ALA A 419 -18.47 -4.47 -35.86
CA ALA A 419 -18.01 -3.24 -36.50
C ALA A 419 -18.54 -3.12 -37.93
N GLY A 420 -18.60 -4.21 -38.71
CA GLY A 420 -19.23 -4.23 -40.02
C GLY A 420 -20.73 -3.89 -39.99
N ALA A 421 -21.42 -4.21 -38.89
CA ALA A 421 -22.85 -3.96 -38.69
C ALA A 421 -23.18 -2.60 -38.04
N ASP A 422 -22.29 -2.04 -37.21
CA ASP A 422 -22.45 -0.73 -36.55
C ASP A 422 -21.49 0.33 -37.10
N PRO A 423 -21.97 1.24 -37.98
CA PRO A 423 -21.18 2.36 -38.49
C PRO A 423 -20.62 3.28 -37.41
N LYS A 424 -21.24 3.36 -36.22
CA LYS A 424 -20.74 4.19 -35.11
C LYS A 424 -19.47 3.58 -34.53
N LEU A 425 -19.49 2.29 -34.16
CA LEU A 425 -18.28 1.60 -33.69
C LEU A 425 -17.20 1.61 -34.78
N ASN A 426 -17.54 1.32 -36.03
CA ASN A 426 -16.59 1.32 -37.14
C ASN A 426 -15.86 2.66 -37.28
N SER A 427 -16.60 3.79 -37.28
CA SER A 427 -15.98 5.12 -37.36
C SER A 427 -15.09 5.39 -36.13
N LEU A 428 -15.57 5.06 -34.94
CA LEU A 428 -14.86 5.31 -33.68
C LEU A 428 -13.56 4.51 -33.58
N PHE A 429 -13.59 3.24 -34.00
CA PHE A 429 -12.41 2.38 -34.06
C PHE A 429 -11.42 2.85 -35.13
N ASN A 430 -11.89 3.20 -36.33
CA ASN A 430 -11.03 3.75 -37.39
C ASN A 430 -10.35 5.06 -36.97
N ASP A 431 -11.06 5.96 -36.28
CA ASP A 431 -10.48 7.22 -35.77
C ASP A 431 -9.44 6.95 -34.67
N ALA A 432 -9.67 5.96 -33.81
CA ALA A 432 -8.71 5.48 -32.81
C ALA A 432 -7.44 4.92 -33.47
N MET A 433 -7.56 4.00 -34.42
CA MET A 433 -6.42 3.42 -35.15
C MET A 433 -5.65 4.49 -35.94
N ALA A 434 -6.37 5.43 -36.57
CA ALA A 434 -5.75 6.58 -37.24
C ALA A 434 -5.01 7.50 -36.27
N SER A 435 -5.49 7.67 -35.03
CA SER A 435 -4.81 8.48 -34.02
C SER A 435 -3.48 7.89 -33.56
N ASP A 436 -3.44 6.57 -33.32
CA ASP A 436 -2.19 5.87 -33.04
C ASP A 436 -1.24 5.87 -34.24
N ALA A 437 -1.78 5.61 -35.45
CA ALA A 437 -0.98 5.65 -36.67
C ALA A 437 -0.26 6.98 -36.84
N ARG A 438 -0.91 8.14 -36.60
CA ARG A 438 -0.23 9.46 -36.66
C ARG A 438 0.97 9.57 -35.69
N PHE A 439 0.84 9.04 -34.48
CA PHE A 439 1.91 9.04 -33.48
C PHE A 439 3.06 8.07 -33.85
N VAL A 440 2.73 6.86 -34.29
CA VAL A 440 3.72 5.84 -34.67
C VAL A 440 4.45 6.23 -35.96
N THR A 441 3.75 6.81 -36.95
CA THR A 441 4.35 7.09 -38.26
C THR A 441 5.48 8.12 -38.20
N SER A 442 5.36 9.15 -37.34
CA SER A 442 6.42 10.16 -37.19
C SER A 442 7.73 9.51 -36.71
N LEU A 443 7.64 8.64 -35.70
CA LEU A 443 8.76 7.89 -35.15
C LEU A 443 9.32 6.87 -36.16
N VAL A 444 8.46 6.19 -36.92
CA VAL A 444 8.86 5.23 -37.97
C VAL A 444 9.63 5.94 -39.09
N ILE A 445 9.15 7.08 -39.58
CA ILE A 445 9.81 7.85 -40.64
C ILE A 445 11.14 8.44 -40.16
N GLU A 446 11.20 8.93 -38.93
CA GLU A 446 12.41 9.52 -38.34
C GLU A 446 13.49 8.46 -38.07
N LYS A 447 13.15 7.40 -37.31
CA LYS A 447 14.11 6.45 -36.76
C LYS A 447 14.32 5.20 -37.62
N CYS A 448 13.33 4.84 -38.44
CA CYS A 448 13.32 3.61 -39.24
C CYS A 448 13.26 3.89 -40.75
N LYS A 449 13.64 5.08 -41.21
CA LYS A 449 13.64 5.47 -42.63
C LYS A 449 14.27 4.42 -43.56
N GLY A 450 15.37 3.79 -43.12
CA GLY A 450 16.08 2.75 -43.87
C GLY A 450 15.25 1.51 -44.20
N VAL A 451 14.17 1.24 -43.45
CA VAL A 451 13.25 0.12 -43.72
C VAL A 451 12.51 0.30 -45.05
N PHE A 452 12.25 1.53 -45.47
CA PHE A 452 11.49 1.84 -46.70
C PHE A 452 12.39 2.26 -47.88
N MET A 453 13.70 2.36 -47.67
CA MET A 453 14.65 2.72 -48.72
C MET A 453 14.80 1.57 -49.74
N GLY A 454 14.63 1.89 -51.02
CA GLY A 454 14.79 0.92 -52.12
C GLY A 454 13.52 0.14 -52.49
N LEU A 455 12.40 0.37 -51.80
CA LEU A 455 11.09 -0.15 -52.22
C LEU A 455 10.57 0.62 -53.45
N GLU A 456 9.89 -0.07 -54.38
CA GLU A 456 9.09 0.55 -55.45
C GLU A 456 7.59 0.48 -55.11
N SER A 457 7.18 -0.52 -54.32
CA SER A 457 5.79 -0.78 -53.93
C SER A 457 5.66 -1.30 -52.49
N LEU A 458 4.58 -0.88 -51.81
CA LEU A 458 4.22 -1.32 -50.45
C LEU A 458 2.71 -1.54 -50.33
N VAL A 459 2.27 -2.60 -49.65
CA VAL A 459 0.87 -2.78 -49.24
C VAL A 459 0.74 -2.65 -47.72
N ASP A 460 -0.17 -1.79 -47.27
CA ASP A 460 -0.57 -1.57 -45.89
C ASP A 460 -1.84 -2.40 -45.64
N VAL A 461 -1.67 -3.60 -45.07
CA VAL A 461 -2.73 -4.61 -44.85
C VAL A 461 -3.43 -4.32 -43.53
N GLY A 462 -4.76 -4.19 -43.58
CA GLY A 462 -5.55 -3.59 -42.50
C GLY A 462 -5.21 -2.11 -42.29
N GLY A 463 -4.81 -1.41 -43.36
CA GLY A 463 -4.39 -0.01 -43.30
C GLY A 463 -5.51 0.99 -42.97
N GLY A 464 -6.75 0.53 -42.83
CA GLY A 464 -7.93 1.28 -42.45
C GLY A 464 -8.24 2.43 -43.41
N THR A 465 -8.40 3.62 -42.85
CA THR A 465 -8.52 4.87 -43.64
C THR A 465 -7.23 5.29 -44.34
N GLY A 466 -6.16 4.48 -44.27
CA GLY A 466 -4.89 4.66 -44.97
C GLY A 466 -3.93 5.65 -44.32
N THR A 467 -4.04 5.88 -43.01
CA THR A 467 -3.25 6.92 -42.32
C THR A 467 -1.74 6.68 -42.40
N MET A 468 -1.31 5.42 -42.20
CA MET A 468 0.10 5.01 -42.27
C MET A 468 0.61 5.09 -43.72
N ALA A 469 -0.05 4.41 -44.67
CA ALA A 469 0.25 4.48 -46.09
C ALA A 469 0.32 5.92 -46.66
N LYS A 470 -0.62 6.82 -46.30
CA LYS A 470 -0.61 8.24 -46.72
C LYS A 470 0.68 8.96 -46.32
N ALA A 471 1.16 8.71 -45.10
CA ALA A 471 2.36 9.37 -44.60
C ALA A 471 3.64 8.73 -45.18
N ILE A 472 3.67 7.41 -45.41
CA ILE A 472 4.73 6.73 -46.16
C ILE A 472 4.80 7.29 -47.59
N ALA A 473 3.68 7.32 -48.33
CA ALA A 473 3.58 7.84 -49.69
C ALA A 473 4.05 9.30 -49.81
N LYS A 474 3.79 10.13 -48.78
CA LYS A 474 4.26 11.51 -48.70
C LYS A 474 5.77 11.61 -48.43
N SER A 475 6.33 10.75 -47.59
CA SER A 475 7.76 10.75 -47.23
C SER A 475 8.65 10.04 -48.25
N PHE A 476 8.08 9.13 -49.04
CA PHE A 476 8.76 8.38 -50.09
C PHE A 476 7.96 8.45 -51.41
N PRO A 477 7.96 9.59 -52.14
CA PRO A 477 7.09 9.81 -53.30
C PRO A 477 7.27 8.85 -54.48
N ARG A 478 8.32 8.02 -54.47
CA ARG A 478 8.59 6.99 -55.49
C ARG A 478 8.01 5.61 -55.16
N VAL A 479 7.50 5.41 -53.94
CA VAL A 479 6.87 4.16 -53.51
C VAL A 479 5.39 4.24 -53.85
N GLU A 480 4.89 3.30 -54.66
CA GLU A 480 3.45 3.07 -54.79
C GLU A 480 2.93 2.40 -53.52
N CYS A 481 2.03 3.06 -52.80
CA CYS A 481 1.39 2.51 -51.60
C CYS A 481 -0.02 2.02 -51.93
N ILE A 482 -0.37 0.81 -51.48
CA ILE A 482 -1.72 0.25 -51.54
C ILE A 482 -2.23 0.14 -50.11
N VAL A 483 -3.36 0.76 -49.80
CA VAL A 483 -4.13 0.46 -48.59
C VAL A 483 -5.04 -0.72 -48.92
N PHE A 484 -4.88 -1.82 -48.20
CA PHE A 484 -5.65 -3.05 -48.39
C PHE A 484 -6.46 -3.37 -47.14
N ASP A 485 -7.78 -3.43 -47.26
CA ASP A 485 -8.69 -3.61 -46.12
C ASP A 485 -10.04 -4.21 -46.57
N LEU A 486 -10.92 -4.49 -45.61
CA LEU A 486 -12.26 -5.00 -45.85
C LEU A 486 -13.10 -4.01 -46.68
N PRO A 487 -14.03 -4.50 -47.54
CA PRO A 487 -14.81 -3.65 -48.45
C PRO A 487 -15.56 -2.50 -47.76
N HIS A 488 -16.06 -2.70 -46.54
CA HIS A 488 -16.81 -1.68 -45.80
C HIS A 488 -15.92 -0.56 -45.22
N VAL A 489 -14.61 -0.79 -45.08
CA VAL A 489 -13.65 0.17 -44.52
C VAL A 489 -13.12 1.12 -45.60
N VAL A 490 -12.78 0.59 -46.78
CA VAL A 490 -12.23 1.39 -47.90
C VAL A 490 -13.28 1.92 -48.87
N SER A 491 -14.55 1.58 -48.70
CA SER A 491 -15.65 2.08 -49.53
C SER A 491 -15.68 3.61 -49.58
N GLY A 492 -15.74 4.17 -50.79
CA GLY A 492 -15.79 5.61 -51.02
C GLY A 492 -14.47 6.37 -50.82
N LEU A 493 -13.41 5.74 -50.30
CA LEU A 493 -12.09 6.36 -50.18
C LEU A 493 -11.44 6.54 -51.56
N LYS A 494 -10.81 7.70 -51.77
CA LYS A 494 -10.11 8.02 -53.02
C LYS A 494 -8.62 8.12 -52.79
N GLY A 495 -7.86 7.47 -53.67
CA GLY A 495 -6.40 7.50 -53.68
C GLY A 495 -5.81 8.83 -54.15
N SER A 496 -4.48 8.87 -54.19
CA SER A 496 -3.68 9.91 -54.82
C SER A 496 -2.70 9.28 -55.82
N GLU A 497 -1.86 10.07 -56.48
CA GLU A 497 -0.97 9.62 -57.57
C GLU A 497 -0.18 8.34 -57.24
N ASN A 498 0.42 8.26 -56.05
CA ASN A 498 1.15 7.11 -55.53
C ASN A 498 0.45 6.36 -54.37
N LEU A 499 -0.87 6.54 -54.18
CA LEU A 499 -1.64 5.88 -53.13
C LEU A 499 -2.94 5.30 -53.70
N LYS A 500 -3.13 3.99 -53.60
CA LYS A 500 -4.32 3.28 -54.09
C LYS A 500 -5.06 2.64 -52.91
N TYR A 501 -6.38 2.49 -53.02
CA TYR A 501 -7.21 1.73 -52.09
C TYR A 501 -7.70 0.46 -52.80
N VAL A 502 -7.57 -0.69 -52.14
CA VAL A 502 -8.01 -1.99 -52.66
C VAL A 502 -8.81 -2.70 -51.56
N SER A 503 -10.03 -3.10 -51.87
CA SER A 503 -10.86 -3.92 -50.97
C SER A 503 -10.54 -5.40 -51.14
N GLY A 504 -10.49 -6.16 -50.06
CA GLY A 504 -10.43 -7.62 -50.10
C GLY A 504 -10.31 -8.24 -48.71
N ASP A 505 -9.99 -9.53 -48.68
CA ASP A 505 -9.73 -10.29 -47.47
C ASP A 505 -8.26 -10.77 -47.47
N MET A 506 -7.54 -10.52 -46.38
CA MET A 506 -6.14 -10.92 -46.21
C MET A 506 -5.95 -12.43 -46.02
N PHE A 507 -6.99 -13.16 -45.60
CA PHE A 507 -6.98 -14.62 -45.55
C PHE A 507 -7.13 -15.25 -46.94
N GLU A 508 -7.74 -14.56 -47.90
CA GLU A 508 -7.87 -15.02 -49.28
C GLU A 508 -6.63 -14.70 -50.12
N ALA A 509 -6.33 -13.40 -50.32
CA ALA A 509 -5.25 -12.92 -51.17
C ALA A 509 -4.84 -11.48 -50.86
N ILE A 510 -3.54 -11.25 -50.71
CA ILE A 510 -2.95 -9.91 -50.51
C ILE A 510 -2.35 -9.40 -51.83
N PRO A 511 -2.56 -8.12 -52.23
CA PRO A 511 -1.98 -7.58 -53.45
C PRO A 511 -0.44 -7.64 -53.46
N PRO A 512 0.19 -7.96 -54.61
CA PRO A 512 1.64 -8.17 -54.68
C PRO A 512 2.46 -6.86 -54.72
N ALA A 513 3.45 -6.74 -53.83
CA ALA A 513 4.36 -5.59 -53.70
C ALA A 513 5.76 -6.02 -53.21
N ASP A 514 6.74 -5.10 -53.20
CA ASP A 514 8.08 -5.38 -52.65
C ASP A 514 8.07 -5.52 -51.12
N ALA A 515 7.13 -4.83 -50.44
CA ALA A 515 6.91 -4.99 -49.01
C ALA A 515 5.43 -5.04 -48.61
N ILE A 516 5.14 -5.82 -47.58
CA ILE A 516 3.86 -5.79 -46.86
C ILE A 516 4.07 -5.15 -45.49
N LEU A 517 3.16 -4.30 -45.06
CA LEU A 517 3.10 -3.68 -43.76
C LEU A 517 1.88 -4.21 -43.00
N LEU A 518 2.11 -4.67 -41.76
CA LEU A 518 1.12 -5.15 -40.81
C LEU A 518 1.31 -4.35 -39.52
N LYS A 519 0.49 -3.33 -39.26
CA LYS A 519 0.57 -2.51 -38.05
C LYS A 519 -0.71 -2.71 -37.24
N TRP A 520 -0.62 -3.28 -36.03
CA TRP A 520 -1.79 -3.61 -35.23
C TRP A 520 -2.74 -4.53 -36.00
N ILE A 521 -2.21 -5.68 -36.40
CA ILE A 521 -2.95 -6.72 -37.13
C ILE A 521 -2.75 -8.06 -36.46
N LEU A 522 -1.51 -8.54 -36.36
CA LEU A 522 -1.26 -9.91 -35.91
C LEU A 522 -1.56 -10.09 -34.42
N HIS A 523 -1.55 -9.02 -33.62
CA HIS A 523 -1.98 -9.11 -32.22
C HIS A 523 -3.48 -9.44 -32.05
N ASP A 524 -4.33 -9.22 -33.06
CA ASP A 524 -5.76 -9.51 -32.99
C ASP A 524 -6.12 -11.00 -33.22
N TRP A 525 -5.21 -11.77 -33.83
CA TRP A 525 -5.50 -13.14 -34.30
C TRP A 525 -4.71 -14.19 -33.53
N ASN A 526 -5.23 -15.42 -33.48
CA ASN A 526 -4.54 -16.54 -32.86
C ASN A 526 -3.27 -16.95 -33.66
N ASP A 527 -2.47 -17.89 -33.14
CA ASP A 527 -1.18 -18.24 -33.76
C ASP A 527 -1.37 -18.96 -35.11
N GLU A 528 -2.43 -19.74 -35.29
CA GLU A 528 -2.78 -20.43 -36.53
C GLU A 528 -3.21 -19.44 -37.62
N GLU A 529 -4.15 -18.54 -37.30
CA GLU A 529 -4.63 -17.45 -38.18
C GLU A 529 -3.48 -16.54 -38.61
N CYS A 530 -2.62 -16.13 -37.66
CA CYS A 530 -1.41 -15.36 -37.95
C CYS A 530 -0.47 -16.07 -38.92
N VAL A 531 -0.28 -17.39 -38.79
CA VAL A 531 0.56 -18.17 -39.72
C VAL A 531 -0.02 -18.14 -41.12
N ASP A 532 -1.34 -18.20 -41.28
CA ASP A 532 -2.00 -18.15 -42.59
C ASP A 532 -1.95 -16.75 -43.22
N ILE A 533 -2.17 -15.67 -42.45
CA ILE A 533 -1.92 -14.28 -42.90
C ILE A 533 -0.47 -14.13 -43.36
N LEU A 534 0.50 -14.62 -42.58
CA LEU A 534 1.92 -14.51 -42.93
C LEU A 534 2.31 -15.33 -44.17
N LYS A 535 1.66 -16.47 -44.45
CA LYS A 535 1.80 -17.19 -45.74
C LYS A 535 1.28 -16.35 -46.89
N LYS A 536 0.12 -15.69 -46.74
CA LYS A 536 -0.44 -14.78 -47.76
C LYS A 536 0.46 -13.58 -48.02
N CYS A 537 1.09 -13.03 -46.98
CA CYS A 537 2.12 -12.01 -47.14
C CYS A 537 3.34 -12.55 -47.91
N LYS A 538 3.73 -13.81 -47.65
CA LYS A 538 4.86 -14.47 -48.35
C LYS A 538 4.56 -14.66 -49.83
N GLU A 539 3.35 -15.10 -50.17
CA GLU A 539 2.85 -15.21 -51.55
C GLU A 539 2.93 -13.85 -52.26
N ALA A 540 2.49 -12.77 -51.61
CA ALA A 540 2.44 -11.42 -52.17
C ALA A 540 3.83 -10.80 -52.46
N ILE A 541 4.85 -11.07 -51.63
CA ILE A 541 6.22 -10.53 -51.83
C ILE A 541 7.09 -11.37 -52.78
N THR A 542 6.71 -12.62 -53.08
CA THR A 542 7.56 -13.54 -53.86
C THR A 542 7.39 -13.32 -55.37
N ARG A 543 8.00 -12.24 -55.90
CA ARG A 543 8.12 -12.01 -57.35
C ARG A 543 9.47 -12.49 -57.89
N LYS A 544 9.49 -12.96 -59.14
CA LYS A 544 10.69 -13.52 -59.79
C LYS A 544 11.86 -12.53 -59.77
N GLY A 545 12.89 -12.83 -58.98
CA GLY A 545 14.19 -12.13 -59.00
C GLY A 545 14.38 -10.98 -58.00
N LYS A 546 13.42 -10.71 -57.11
CA LYS A 546 13.57 -9.79 -55.97
C LYS A 546 13.16 -10.49 -54.67
N GLU A 547 13.97 -10.33 -53.63
CA GLU A 547 13.57 -10.68 -52.26
C GLU A 547 12.81 -9.49 -51.65
N GLY A 548 11.49 -9.62 -51.52
CA GLY A 548 10.68 -8.68 -50.74
C GLY A 548 10.75 -8.97 -49.23
N LYS A 549 9.98 -8.22 -48.44
CA LYS A 549 9.92 -8.41 -46.98
C LYS A 549 8.55 -8.06 -46.38
N VAL A 550 8.29 -8.55 -45.18
CA VAL A 550 7.14 -8.08 -44.38
C VAL A 550 7.66 -7.25 -43.21
N ILE A 551 6.95 -6.17 -42.93
CA ILE A 551 7.23 -5.21 -41.85
C ILE A 551 6.04 -5.30 -40.89
N ILE A 552 6.29 -5.73 -39.67
CA ILE A 552 5.27 -5.83 -38.62
C ILE A 552 5.53 -4.71 -37.59
N ILE A 553 4.47 -4.07 -37.11
CA ILE A 553 4.52 -3.08 -36.02
C ILE A 553 3.46 -3.42 -34.97
N ASP A 554 3.87 -4.25 -34.02
CA ASP A 554 3.07 -4.75 -32.88
C ASP A 554 3.92 -4.69 -31.59
N MET A 555 3.36 -5.08 -30.44
CA MET A 555 4.18 -5.16 -29.21
C MET A 555 5.05 -6.43 -29.20
N VAL A 556 6.15 -6.33 -28.46
CA VAL A 556 6.99 -7.49 -28.09
C VAL A 556 7.05 -7.48 -26.57
N VAL A 557 6.36 -8.44 -25.95
CA VAL A 557 6.20 -8.54 -24.49
C VAL A 557 7.47 -9.13 -23.89
N GLU A 558 8.52 -8.31 -23.82
CA GLU A 558 9.82 -8.62 -23.23
C GLU A 558 10.59 -7.30 -22.99
N ASN A 559 10.44 -6.70 -21.81
CA ASN A 559 11.13 -5.44 -21.51
C ASN A 559 12.56 -5.67 -20.97
N GLU A 560 13.56 -5.62 -21.87
CA GLU A 560 14.99 -5.67 -21.51
C GLU A 560 15.40 -4.51 -20.57
N LYS A 561 14.65 -3.40 -20.55
CA LYS A 561 14.84 -2.23 -19.68
C LYS A 561 13.69 -2.11 -18.69
N ARG A 562 13.75 -2.89 -17.60
CA ARG A 562 12.74 -2.98 -16.52
C ARG A 562 12.16 -1.61 -16.11
N ASP A 563 11.08 -1.23 -16.77
CA ASP A 563 10.26 -0.06 -16.52
C ASP A 563 8.86 -0.59 -16.24
N ASP A 564 8.43 -0.48 -14.98
CA ASP A 564 7.26 -1.20 -14.48
C ASP A 564 5.96 -0.68 -15.12
N GLU A 565 5.87 0.63 -15.44
CA GLU A 565 4.72 1.24 -16.12
C GLU A 565 4.56 0.74 -17.56
N SER A 566 5.67 0.63 -18.31
CA SER A 566 5.65 0.05 -19.66
C SER A 566 5.25 -1.43 -19.64
N VAL A 567 5.70 -2.20 -18.64
CA VAL A 567 5.32 -3.61 -18.50
C VAL A 567 3.84 -3.75 -18.14
N GLU A 568 3.33 -2.96 -17.20
CA GLU A 568 1.90 -2.95 -16.85
C GLU A 568 1.04 -2.62 -18.09
N THR A 569 1.46 -1.64 -18.90
CA THR A 569 0.73 -1.27 -20.12
C THR A 569 0.74 -2.39 -21.17
N GLN A 570 1.87 -3.10 -21.35
CA GLN A 570 1.91 -4.28 -22.24
C GLN A 570 0.95 -5.38 -21.78
N LEU A 571 0.84 -5.64 -20.47
CA LEU A 571 -0.10 -6.60 -19.91
C LEU A 571 -1.56 -6.16 -20.05
N PHE A 572 -1.85 -4.86 -20.00
CA PHE A 572 -3.20 -4.34 -20.30
C PHE A 572 -3.59 -4.54 -21.76
N PHE A 573 -2.65 -4.41 -22.71
CA PHE A 573 -2.91 -4.73 -24.12
C PHE A 573 -3.11 -6.23 -24.34
N ASP A 574 -2.33 -7.10 -23.71
CA ASP A 574 -2.54 -8.56 -23.79
C ASP A 574 -3.93 -8.98 -23.28
N MET A 575 -4.33 -8.45 -22.12
CA MET A 575 -5.68 -8.63 -21.57
C MET A 575 -6.77 -8.03 -22.46
N LEU A 576 -6.50 -6.92 -23.16
CA LEU A 576 -7.44 -6.31 -24.11
C LEU A 576 -7.66 -7.22 -25.33
N MET A 577 -6.59 -7.80 -25.88
CA MET A 577 -6.68 -8.77 -26.97
C MET A 577 -7.53 -9.97 -26.54
N MET A 578 -7.22 -10.57 -25.39
CA MET A 578 -7.98 -11.70 -24.81
C MET A 578 -9.47 -11.40 -24.58
N VAL A 579 -9.85 -10.13 -24.37
CA VAL A 579 -11.25 -9.73 -24.13
C VAL A 579 -12.01 -9.44 -25.43
N LEU A 580 -11.36 -8.87 -26.43
CA LEU A 580 -12.02 -8.34 -27.63
C LEU A 580 -11.91 -9.26 -28.86
N VAL A 581 -10.87 -10.07 -28.96
CA VAL A 581 -10.45 -10.80 -30.18
C VAL A 581 -9.79 -12.15 -29.81
N THR A 582 -9.36 -12.94 -30.79
CA THR A 582 -8.76 -14.29 -30.57
C THR A 582 -7.26 -14.25 -30.32
N GLY A 583 -6.62 -13.09 -30.48
CA GLY A 583 -5.18 -12.91 -30.37
C GLY A 583 -4.63 -12.61 -28.99
N LYS A 584 -3.40 -12.07 -28.98
CA LYS A 584 -2.54 -11.84 -27.81
C LYS A 584 -1.35 -10.95 -28.17
N GLU A 585 -0.77 -10.29 -27.18
CA GLU A 585 0.52 -9.63 -27.33
C GLU A 585 1.67 -10.64 -27.12
N ARG A 586 2.60 -10.74 -28.07
CA ARG A 586 3.53 -11.87 -28.14
C ARG A 586 4.90 -11.57 -27.56
N SER A 587 5.48 -12.53 -26.84
CA SER A 587 6.89 -12.51 -26.45
C SER A 587 7.83 -12.65 -27.66
N LYS A 588 9.12 -12.34 -27.49
CA LYS A 588 10.14 -12.45 -28.56
C LYS A 588 10.27 -13.89 -29.07
N LYS A 589 10.10 -14.86 -28.17
CA LYS A 589 10.13 -16.30 -28.48
C LYS A 589 8.91 -16.74 -29.28
N GLU A 590 7.73 -16.23 -28.96
CA GLU A 590 6.50 -16.52 -29.71
C GLU A 590 6.55 -15.90 -31.10
N TRP A 591 7.01 -14.65 -31.23
CA TRP A 591 7.28 -14.05 -32.53
C TRP A 591 8.23 -14.91 -33.37
N ALA A 592 9.36 -15.36 -32.82
CA ALA A 592 10.30 -16.23 -33.53
C ALA A 592 9.67 -17.58 -33.96
N LYS A 593 8.82 -18.19 -33.12
CA LYS A 593 8.06 -19.40 -33.45
C LYS A 593 7.05 -19.14 -34.56
N LEU A 594 6.32 -18.03 -34.50
CA LEU A 594 5.29 -17.66 -35.47
C LEU A 594 5.90 -17.44 -36.87
N ILE A 595 6.97 -16.64 -36.93
CA ILE A 595 7.72 -16.30 -38.14
C ILE A 595 8.29 -17.55 -38.81
N SER A 596 8.91 -18.44 -38.04
CA SER A 596 9.45 -19.71 -38.55
C SER A 596 8.35 -20.70 -38.97
N SER A 597 7.20 -20.72 -38.29
CA SER A 597 6.04 -21.56 -38.66
C SER A 597 5.38 -21.11 -39.97
N ALA A 598 5.42 -19.82 -40.28
CA ALA A 598 5.05 -19.27 -41.59
C ALA A 598 6.16 -19.46 -42.67
N GLY A 599 7.28 -20.10 -42.31
CA GLY A 599 8.35 -20.48 -43.23
C GLY A 599 9.29 -19.35 -43.64
N TYR A 600 9.42 -18.28 -42.86
CA TYR A 600 10.41 -17.22 -43.09
C TYR A 600 11.78 -17.62 -42.54
N ASN A 601 12.86 -17.26 -43.24
CA ASN A 601 14.21 -17.71 -42.91
C ASN A 601 14.95 -16.78 -41.94
N ASN A 602 14.60 -15.49 -41.90
CA ASN A 602 15.30 -14.50 -41.10
C ASN A 602 14.35 -13.40 -40.59
N TYR A 603 14.68 -12.80 -39.45
CA TYR A 603 13.96 -11.66 -38.89
C TYR A 603 14.86 -10.72 -38.10
N LYS A 604 14.39 -9.48 -37.93
CA LYS A 604 15.05 -8.44 -37.15
C LYS A 604 14.01 -7.63 -36.37
N ILE A 605 14.03 -7.76 -35.05
CA ILE A 605 13.22 -6.95 -34.13
C ILE A 605 14.01 -5.70 -33.74
N THR A 606 13.39 -4.53 -33.84
CA THR A 606 13.95 -3.23 -33.46
C THR A 606 13.01 -2.53 -32.48
N PRO A 607 13.35 -2.41 -31.18
CA PRO A 607 12.50 -1.76 -30.18
C PRO A 607 12.69 -0.24 -30.23
N VAL A 608 11.75 0.48 -30.88
CA VAL A 608 11.95 1.90 -31.27
C VAL A 608 10.79 2.82 -30.87
N PHE A 609 9.60 2.28 -30.59
CA PHE A 609 8.34 3.05 -30.52
C PHE A 609 7.65 2.93 -29.15
N GLY A 610 8.42 3.04 -28.07
CA GLY A 610 7.94 2.84 -26.70
C GLY A 610 7.54 1.38 -26.50
N LEU A 611 6.23 1.13 -26.36
CA LEU A 611 5.65 -0.20 -26.16
C LEU A 611 5.72 -1.11 -27.39
N ARG A 612 5.83 -0.53 -28.60
CA ARG A 612 5.81 -1.24 -29.89
C ARG A 612 7.21 -1.45 -30.45
N SER A 613 7.40 -2.57 -31.15
CA SER A 613 8.61 -2.88 -31.91
C SER A 613 8.33 -2.85 -33.42
N LEU A 614 9.38 -2.62 -34.21
CA LEU A 614 9.37 -2.89 -35.65
C LEU A 614 10.02 -4.24 -35.89
N ILE A 615 9.33 -5.16 -36.57
CA ILE A 615 9.87 -6.47 -36.94
C ILE A 615 9.96 -6.54 -38.47
N GLU A 616 11.17 -6.64 -39.00
CA GLU A 616 11.37 -6.97 -40.42
C GLU A 616 11.53 -8.50 -40.53
N ILE A 617 10.79 -9.16 -41.44
CA ILE A 617 10.91 -10.59 -41.71
C ILE A 617 11.15 -10.86 -43.20
N TYR A 618 11.98 -11.85 -43.50
CA TYR A 618 12.50 -12.12 -44.84
C TYR A 618 12.26 -13.59 -45.25
N PRO A 619 11.80 -13.85 -46.50
CA PRO A 619 11.22 -15.12 -46.94
C PRO A 619 12.20 -16.30 -47.00
#